data_AF-A0A4R9I8C6-F1
#
_entry.id   AF-A0A4R9I8C6-F1
#
_cell.length_a   1.000
_cell.length_b   1.000
_cell.length_c   1.000
_cell.angle_alpha   90.00
_cell.angle_beta   90.00
_cell.angle_gamma   90.00
#
_symmetry.space_group_name_H-M   'P 1'
#
loop_
_entity.id
_entity.type
_entity.pdbx_description
1 polymer ?
#
loop_
_entity_poly.entity_id
_entity_poly.type
_entity_poly.pdbx_seq_one_letter_code
_entity_poly.pdbx_strand_id
1 'polypeptide(L)'
;MQHDDPGSPEAWLVHAKSDLLLAKLGDRNDILLNQLCFHAQQTAEKSLKAVLIKENVEFLFTHNIKTLILSLPDRIEKPSFFD
;
A
#
# COMPACT_ATOMS: atom_id res chain seq x y z
N MET A 1 3.70 -10.52 22.80
CA MET A 1 3.28 -10.21 21.42
C MET A 1 4.43 -10.67 20.56
N GLN A 2 4.24 -11.70 19.71
CA GLN A 2 5.29 -12.12 18.79
C GLN A 2 5.68 -10.87 17.99
N HIS A 3 6.97 -10.54 17.98
CA HIS A 3 7.45 -9.47 17.12
C HIS A 3 7.45 -10.06 15.72
N ASP A 4 6.31 -9.91 15.03
CA ASP A 4 6.22 -10.19 13.60
C ASP A 4 7.33 -9.42 12.89
N ASP A 5 8.04 -10.08 11.99
CA ASP A 5 9.09 -9.45 11.17
C ASP A 5 8.50 -8.16 10.58
N PRO A 6 9.10 -6.97 10.84
CA PRO A 6 8.58 -5.71 10.29
C PRO A 6 8.59 -5.68 8.76
N GLY A 7 9.37 -6.58 8.12
CA GLY A 7 9.35 -6.81 6.69
C GLY A 7 8.26 -7.76 6.20
N SER A 8 7.49 -8.41 7.08
CA SER A 8 6.47 -9.40 6.68
C SER A 8 5.28 -8.78 5.94
N PRO A 9 4.64 -9.51 5.01
CA PRO A 9 3.41 -9.07 4.36
C PRO A 9 2.34 -8.61 5.35
N GLU A 10 2.20 -9.32 6.46
CA GLU A 10 1.22 -9.05 7.51
C GLU A 10 1.50 -7.72 8.21
N ALA A 11 2.76 -7.41 8.52
CA ALA A 11 3.15 -6.12 9.09
C ALA A 11 2.84 -4.96 8.13
N TRP A 12 3.14 -5.13 6.84
CA TRP A 12 2.78 -4.14 5.81
C TRP A 12 1.27 -3.91 5.72
N LEU A 13 0.46 -4.98 5.80
CA LEU A 13 -1.00 -4.86 5.81
C LEU A 13 -1.55 -4.20 7.08
N VAL A 14 -0.93 -4.39 8.25
CA VAL A 14 -1.30 -3.66 9.47
C VAL A 14 -1.12 -2.16 9.27
N HIS A 15 0.02 -1.74 8.70
CA HIS A 15 0.25 -0.34 8.39
C HIS A 15 -0.71 0.20 7.32
N ALA A 16 -0.97 -0.56 6.25
CA ALA A 16 -1.92 -0.17 5.21
C ALA A 16 -3.34 0.03 5.77
N LYS A 17 -3.79 -0.84 6.68
CA LYS A 17 -5.10 -0.70 7.35
C LYS A 17 -5.16 0.57 8.20
N SER A 18 -4.08 0.91 8.90
CA SER A 18 -3.99 2.15 9.68
C SER A 18 -4.13 3.39 8.78
N ASP A 19 -3.40 3.43 7.66
CA ASP A 19 -3.52 4.51 6.68
C ASP A 19 -4.94 4.61 6.10
N LEU A 20 -5.60 3.47 5.82
CA LEU A 20 -6.97 3.48 5.31
C LEU A 20 -7.96 4.10 6.30
N LEU A 21 -7.78 3.86 7.60
CA LEU A 21 -8.60 4.47 8.63
C LEU A 21 -8.40 5.98 8.69
N LEU A 22 -7.15 6.44 8.58
CA LEU A 22 -6.81 7.88 8.54
C LEU A 22 -7.40 8.55 7.29
N ALA A 23 -7.26 7.92 6.12
CA ALA A 23 -7.84 8.43 4.87
C ALA A 23 -9.38 8.54 4.92
N LYS A 24 -10.03 7.72 5.75
CA LYS A 24 -11.49 7.68 5.91
C LYS A 24 -12.05 8.63 6.97
N LEU A 25 -11.21 9.38 7.69
CA LEU A 25 -11.69 10.35 8.68
C LEU A 25 -12.58 11.46 8.07
N GLY A 26 -12.44 11.70 6.76
CA GLY A 26 -13.22 12.71 6.03
C GLY A 26 -12.81 14.15 6.38
N ASP A 27 -13.57 15.12 5.86
CA ASP A 27 -13.37 16.56 6.07
C ASP A 27 -13.78 17.05 7.47
N ARG A 28 -14.14 16.14 8.37
CA ARG A 28 -14.85 16.45 9.62
C ARG A 28 -14.03 17.14 10.70
N ASN A 29 -12.73 17.40 10.48
CA ASN A 29 -11.79 17.75 11.55
C ASN A 29 -10.72 18.80 11.15
N ASP A 30 -11.02 19.74 10.24
CA ASP A 30 -10.02 20.68 9.67
C ASP A 30 -8.81 19.97 9.01
N ILE A 31 -8.95 18.68 8.71
CA ILE A 31 -7.92 17.88 8.07
C ILE A 31 -7.87 18.28 6.60
N LEU A 32 -6.70 18.73 6.17
CA LEU A 32 -6.47 19.09 4.78
C LEU A 32 -6.65 17.88 3.87
N LEU A 33 -7.34 18.06 2.73
CA LEU A 33 -7.62 17.00 1.77
C LEU A 33 -6.34 16.28 1.30
N ASN A 34 -5.22 16.99 1.17
CA ASN A 34 -3.94 16.40 0.79
C ASN A 34 -3.42 15.39 1.82
N GLN A 35 -3.73 15.55 3.12
CA GLN A 35 -3.39 14.55 4.14
C GLN A 35 -4.21 13.28 3.97
N LEU A 36 -5.51 13.42 3.69
CA LEU A 36 -6.37 12.27 3.40
C LEU A 36 -5.88 11.53 2.15
N CYS A 37 -5.53 12.26 1.08
CA CYS A 37 -4.98 11.68 -0.14
C CYS A 37 -3.61 11.01 0.09
N PHE A 38 -2.75 11.59 0.93
CA PHE A 38 -1.47 10.98 1.29
C PHE A 38 -1.67 9.61 1.94
N HIS A 39 -2.57 9.49 2.92
CA HIS A 39 -2.87 8.21 3.54
C HIS A 39 -3.57 7.23 2.59
N ALA A 40 -4.43 7.72 1.68
CA ALA A 40 -5.01 6.87 0.65
C ALA A 40 -3.93 6.27 -0.27
N GLN A 41 -2.95 7.08 -0.70
CA GLN A 41 -1.82 6.61 -1.48
C GLN A 41 -0.97 5.59 -0.71
N GLN A 42 -0.62 5.88 0.55
CA GLN A 42 0.17 4.99 1.40
C GLN A 42 -0.52 3.64 1.63
N THR A 43 -1.85 3.64 1.76
CA THR A 43 -2.66 2.42 1.85
C THR A 43 -2.43 1.52 0.63
N ALA A 44 -2.54 2.08 -0.57
CA ALA A 44 -2.36 1.34 -1.81
C ALA A 44 -0.92 0.83 -1.95
N GLU A 45 0.06 1.69 -1.71
CA GLU A 45 1.48 1.34 -1.78
C GLU A 45 1.85 0.19 -0.85
N LYS A 46 1.49 0.29 0.43
CA LYS A 46 1.82 -0.72 1.43
C LYS A 46 1.11 -2.05 1.16
N SER A 47 -0.12 -2.00 0.66
CA SER A 47 -0.86 -3.21 0.26
C SER A 47 -0.18 -3.91 -0.92
N LEU A 48 0.27 -3.17 -1.93
CA LEU A 48 1.00 -3.73 -3.07
C LEU A 48 2.34 -4.34 -2.64
N LYS A 49 3.08 -3.65 -1.76
CA LYS A 49 4.34 -4.18 -1.21
C LYS A 49 4.12 -5.47 -0.43
N ALA A 50 3.06 -5.56 0.38
CA ALA A 50 2.71 -6.81 1.06
C ALA A 50 2.51 -7.97 0.08
N VAL A 51 1.80 -7.74 -1.04
CA VAL A 51 1.62 -8.74 -2.09
C VAL A 51 2.96 -9.12 -2.72
N LEU A 52 3.78 -8.15 -3.13
CA LEU A 52 5.09 -8.43 -3.75
C LEU A 52 6.00 -9.26 -2.82
N ILE A 53 6.03 -8.93 -1.53
CA ILE A 53 6.79 -9.67 -0.51
C ILE A 53 6.22 -11.10 -0.37
N LYS A 54 4.89 -11.23 -0.29
CA LYS A 54 4.23 -12.55 -0.17
C LYS A 54 4.55 -13.45 -1.37
N GLU A 55 4.61 -12.87 -2.54
CA GLU A 55 4.93 -13.55 -3.80
C GLU A 55 6.44 -13.72 -4.04
N ASN A 56 7.29 -13.32 -3.09
CA ASN A 56 8.76 -13.36 -3.17
C ASN A 56 9.32 -12.66 -4.43
N VAL A 57 8.72 -11.54 -4.81
CA VAL A 57 9.18 -10.72 -5.95
C VAL A 57 10.14 -9.65 -5.43
N GLU A 58 11.29 -9.49 -6.07
CA GLU A 58 12.15 -8.34 -5.84
C GLU A 58 11.56 -7.10 -6.52
N PHE A 59 11.50 -5.99 -5.78
CA PHE A 59 10.98 -4.72 -6.28
C PHE A 59 11.77 -3.55 -5.69
N LEU A 60 11.71 -2.40 -6.36
CA LEU A 60 12.31 -1.17 -5.84
C LEU A 60 11.43 -0.61 -4.72
N PHE A 61 12.04 -0.24 -3.59
CA PHE A 61 11.38 0.53 -2.56
C PHE A 61 11.09 1.95 -3.08
N THR A 62 9.94 2.12 -3.72
CA THR A 62 9.46 3.36 -4.31
C THR A 62 8.07 3.71 -3.77
N HIS A 63 7.71 4.99 -3.88
CA HIS A 63 6.37 5.50 -3.65
C HIS A 63 5.52 5.57 -4.93
N ASN A 64 6.05 5.07 -6.05
CA ASN A 64 5.35 5.04 -7.33
C ASN A 64 4.47 3.80 -7.45
N ILE A 65 3.15 3.98 -7.34
CA ILE A 65 2.15 2.91 -7.46
C ILE A 65 2.23 2.21 -8.82
N LYS A 66 2.43 2.94 -9.92
CA LYS A 66 2.55 2.35 -11.27
C LYS A 66 3.73 1.38 -11.32
N THR A 67 4.89 1.77 -10.79
CA THR A 67 6.07 0.90 -10.73
C THR A 67 5.79 -0.36 -9.93
N LEU A 68 5.14 -0.26 -8.78
CA LEU A 68 4.80 -1.43 -7.95
C LEU A 68 3.81 -2.38 -8.64
N ILE A 69 2.83 -1.84 -9.35
CA ILE A 69 1.86 -2.64 -10.13
C ILE A 69 2.55 -3.36 -11.28
N LEU A 70 3.47 -2.70 -11.98
CA LEU A 70 4.26 -3.31 -13.05
C LEU A 70 5.17 -4.44 -12.54
N SER A 71 5.60 -4.39 -11.28
CA SER A 71 6.35 -5.47 -10.63
C SER A 71 5.49 -6.68 -10.24
N LEU A 72 4.16 -6.59 -10.27
CA LEU A 72 3.31 -7.74 -9.94
C LEU A 72 3.54 -8.90 -10.94
N PRO A 73 3.56 -10.15 -10.47
CA PRO A 73 3.70 -11.31 -11.35
C PRO A 73 2.46 -11.47 -12.24
N ASP A 74 2.63 -12.07 -13.42
CA ASP A 74 1.56 -12.16 -14.43
C ASP A 74 0.35 -13.00 -14.01
N ARG A 75 0.48 -13.82 -12.95
CA ARG A 75 -0.65 -14.54 -12.33
C ARG A 75 -1.62 -13.64 -11.58
N ILE A 76 -1.21 -12.41 -11.24
CA ILE A 76 -2.05 -11.42 -10.57
C ILE A 76 -2.58 -10.47 -11.64
N GLU A 77 -3.90 -10.36 -11.70
CA GLU A 77 -4.58 -9.42 -12.59
C GLU A 77 -4.16 -7.99 -12.25
N LYS A 78 -3.67 -7.28 -13.27
CA LYS A 78 -3.25 -5.89 -13.15
C LYS A 78 -4.38 -4.97 -13.62
N PRO A 79 -4.58 -3.81 -13.00
CA PRO A 79 -5.58 -2.88 -13.46
C PRO A 79 -5.25 -2.31 -14.84
N SER A 80 -6.25 -2.17 -15.70
CA SER A 80 -6.10 -1.71 -17.10
C SER A 80 -5.85 -0.20 -17.26
N PHE A 81 -5.89 0.59 -16.18
CA PHE A 81 -5.84 2.05 -16.26
C PHE A 81 -4.42 2.64 -16.29
N PHE A 82 -3.40 1.84 -16.61
CA PHE A 82 -2.01 2.29 -16.75
C PHE A 82 -1.44 2.16 -18.17
N ASP A 83 -2.26 1.70 -19.12
CA ASP A 83 -1.96 1.64 -20.55
C ASP A 83 -1.72 3.04 -21.14
#